data_AF-A0A250VVB0-F1
#
_entry.id   AF-A0A250VVB0-F1
#
_cell.length_a   1.000
_cell.length_b   1.000
_cell.length_c   1.000
_cell.angle_alpha   90.00
_cell.angle_beta   90.00
_cell.angle_gamma   90.00
#
_symmetry.space_group_name_H-M   'P 1'
#
loop_
_entity.id
_entity.type
_entity.pdbx_description
1 polymer ?
#
loop_
_entity_poly.entity_id
_entity_poly.type
_entity_poly.pdbx_seq_one_letter_code
_entity_poly.pdbx_strand_id
1 'polypeptide(L)'
;MPHHALAITLTQPLTPAELHQATRTMPLAANHDATHLLALVPAKTPSKALNRLRHQISSQLPIDVITTHYPDPSGQILLNVDFPPATHAALQATADSAGQPLRLYLQQALQQALARHTSAEAEHLDRAVQHLLAGTTAPHLLTAIGRALTHATGAAPC
;
A
#
# COMPACT_ATOMS: atom_id res chain seq x y z
N MET A 1 -17.52 -20.99 -4.32
CA MET A 1 -16.77 -20.24 -3.30
C MET A 1 -16.53 -18.83 -3.81
N PRO A 2 -16.61 -17.79 -2.98
CA PRO A 2 -16.33 -16.43 -3.43
C PRO A 2 -14.85 -16.28 -3.81
N HIS A 3 -14.59 -15.43 -4.80
CA HIS A 3 -13.24 -15.00 -5.16
C HIS A 3 -12.93 -13.69 -4.45
N HIS A 4 -11.71 -13.58 -3.94
CA HIS A 4 -11.22 -12.38 -3.27
C HIS A 4 -10.13 -11.76 -4.14
N ALA A 5 -10.28 -10.47 -4.47
CA ALA A 5 -9.26 -9.70 -5.14
C ALA A 5 -8.21 -9.26 -4.11
N LEU A 6 -6.96 -9.66 -4.34
CA LEU A 6 -5.83 -9.40 -3.46
C LEU A 6 -4.77 -8.62 -4.23
N ALA A 7 -4.21 -7.59 -3.60
CA ALA A 7 -3.05 -6.88 -4.11
C ALA A 7 -1.78 -7.36 -3.39
N ILE A 8 -0.69 -7.45 -4.11
CA ILE A 8 0.63 -7.88 -3.62
C ILE A 8 1.59 -6.74 -3.90
N THR A 9 2.26 -6.24 -2.88
CA THR A 9 3.40 -5.32 -3.03
C THR A 9 4.68 -6.10 -2.84
N LEU A 10 5.66 -5.84 -3.70
CA LEU A 10 6.95 -6.49 -3.71
C LEU A 10 8.04 -5.55 -3.21
N THR A 11 9.06 -6.10 -2.56
CA THR A 11 10.23 -5.31 -2.11
C THR A 11 11.14 -4.90 -3.27
N GLN A 12 11.04 -5.58 -4.41
CA GLN A 12 11.76 -5.28 -5.64
C GLN A 12 10.93 -5.64 -6.87
N PRO A 13 11.14 -4.97 -8.02
CA PRO A 13 10.49 -5.31 -9.28
C PRO A 13 10.79 -6.75 -9.72
N LEU A 14 9.82 -7.41 -10.36
CA LEU A 14 10.05 -8.70 -11.01
C LEU A 14 10.59 -8.53 -12.43
N THR A 15 11.50 -9.43 -12.80
CA THR A 15 11.83 -9.66 -14.20
C THR A 15 10.67 -10.33 -14.94
N PRO A 16 10.58 -10.20 -16.27
CA PRO A 16 9.56 -10.90 -17.07
C PRO A 16 9.58 -12.42 -16.89
N ALA A 17 10.75 -13.02 -16.66
CA ALA A 17 10.90 -14.45 -16.44
C ALA A 17 10.32 -14.90 -15.10
N GLU A 18 10.60 -14.15 -14.01
CA GLU A 18 10.04 -14.42 -12.69
C GLU A 18 8.52 -14.25 -12.68
N LEU A 19 8.01 -13.18 -13.32
CA LEU A 19 6.58 -12.99 -13.47
C LEU A 19 5.94 -14.14 -14.26
N HIS A 20 6.54 -14.53 -15.38
CA HIS A 20 6.04 -15.66 -16.17
C HIS A 20 6.03 -16.95 -15.36
N GLN A 21 7.07 -17.23 -14.57
CA GLN A 21 7.09 -18.39 -13.68
C GLN A 21 6.00 -18.33 -12.61
N ALA A 22 5.82 -17.18 -11.94
CA ALA A 22 4.79 -17.01 -10.92
C ALA A 22 3.38 -17.20 -11.50
N THR A 23 3.13 -16.71 -12.73
CA THR A 23 1.83 -16.87 -13.41
C THR A 23 1.47 -18.33 -13.71
N ARG A 24 2.46 -19.25 -13.75
CA ARG A 24 2.20 -20.69 -13.89
C ARG A 24 1.65 -21.31 -12.60
N THR A 25 1.99 -20.75 -11.45
CA THR A 25 1.48 -21.21 -10.15
C THR A 25 0.05 -20.73 -9.93
N MET A 26 -0.24 -19.49 -10.32
CA MET A 26 -1.60 -18.93 -10.32
C MET A 26 -1.72 -17.72 -11.25
N PRO A 27 -2.93 -17.37 -11.72
CA PRO A 27 -3.13 -16.15 -12.49
C PRO A 27 -2.80 -14.90 -11.68
N LEU A 28 -1.87 -14.10 -12.19
CA LEU A 28 -1.42 -12.82 -11.63
C LEU A 28 -1.42 -11.76 -12.73
N ALA A 29 -1.81 -10.54 -12.39
CA ALA A 29 -1.67 -9.37 -13.24
C ALA A 29 -0.65 -8.41 -12.59
N ALA A 30 0.32 -7.92 -13.35
CA ALA A 30 1.31 -6.97 -12.85
C ALA A 30 0.98 -5.53 -13.29
N ASN A 31 1.37 -4.54 -12.48
CA ASN A 31 1.44 -3.15 -12.92
C ASN A 31 2.62 -2.94 -13.90
N HIS A 32 2.74 -1.72 -14.43
CA HIS A 32 3.79 -1.37 -15.39
C HIS A 32 5.20 -1.65 -14.87
N ASP A 33 5.47 -1.31 -13.61
CA ASP A 33 6.80 -1.42 -13.01
C ASP A 33 7.07 -2.78 -12.36
N ALA A 34 6.13 -3.74 -12.48
CA ALA A 34 6.21 -5.09 -11.90
C ALA A 34 6.52 -5.14 -10.38
N THR A 35 6.16 -4.09 -9.65
CA THR A 35 6.26 -3.97 -8.17
C THR A 35 4.94 -4.25 -7.47
N HIS A 36 3.82 -4.17 -8.19
CA HIS A 36 2.49 -4.46 -7.69
C HIS A 36 1.82 -5.52 -8.55
N LEU A 37 1.34 -6.58 -7.90
CA LEU A 37 0.60 -7.65 -8.55
C LEU A 37 -0.84 -7.72 -8.02
N LEU A 38 -1.75 -8.22 -8.83
CA LEU A 38 -3.14 -8.46 -8.48
C LEU A 38 -3.49 -9.92 -8.74
N ALA A 39 -4.19 -10.53 -7.79
CA ALA A 39 -4.59 -11.94 -7.82
C ALA A 39 -6.06 -12.11 -7.45
N LEU A 40 -6.72 -13.10 -8.04
CA LEU A 40 -8.07 -13.54 -7.63
C LEU A 40 -7.97 -14.92 -6.98
N VAL A 41 -8.27 -15.00 -5.68
CA VAL A 41 -8.09 -16.23 -4.91
C VAL A 41 -9.42 -16.75 -4.37
N PRO A 42 -9.83 -17.99 -4.71
CA PRO A 42 -11.05 -18.58 -4.17
C PRO A 42 -10.84 -19.06 -2.72
N ALA A 43 -11.65 -18.54 -1.80
CA ALA A 43 -11.62 -18.95 -0.40
C ALA A 43 -12.94 -18.64 0.32
N LYS A 44 -13.18 -19.30 1.46
CA LYS A 44 -14.36 -19.04 2.30
C LYS A 44 -14.35 -17.63 2.91
N THR A 45 -13.17 -17.11 3.24
CA THR A 45 -13.00 -15.79 3.88
C THR A 45 -11.79 -15.05 3.29
N PRO A 46 -11.75 -13.71 3.36
CA PRO A 46 -10.61 -12.92 2.91
C PRO A 46 -9.29 -13.32 3.59
N SER A 47 -9.30 -13.57 4.90
CA SER A 47 -8.10 -14.02 5.64
C SER A 47 -7.57 -15.38 5.15
N LYS A 48 -8.48 -16.30 4.78
CA LYS A 48 -8.08 -17.58 4.17
C LYS A 48 -7.52 -17.38 2.76
N ALA A 49 -8.05 -16.44 2.00
CA ALA A 49 -7.51 -16.08 0.69
C ALA A 49 -6.08 -15.54 0.81
N LEU A 50 -5.84 -14.60 1.73
CA LEU A 50 -4.52 -14.03 2.02
C LEU A 50 -3.50 -15.10 2.42
N ASN A 51 -3.84 -15.95 3.38
CA ASN A 51 -2.92 -17.01 3.85
C ASN A 51 -2.63 -18.04 2.74
N ARG A 52 -3.66 -18.42 1.97
CA ARG A 52 -3.50 -19.32 0.82
C ARG A 52 -2.56 -18.72 -0.21
N LEU A 53 -2.77 -17.45 -0.56
CA LEU A 53 -1.92 -16.74 -1.50
C LEU A 53 -0.47 -16.74 -0.99
N ARG A 54 -0.22 -16.27 0.24
CA ARG A 54 1.12 -16.23 0.81
C ARG A 54 1.81 -17.60 0.72
N HIS A 55 1.16 -18.67 1.15
CA HIS A 55 1.75 -20.01 1.09
C HIS A 55 2.09 -20.48 -0.34
N GLN A 56 1.34 -20.04 -1.35
CA GLN A 56 1.57 -20.47 -2.74
C GLN A 56 2.72 -19.74 -3.42
N ILE A 57 2.99 -18.48 -3.04
CA ILE A 57 3.94 -17.61 -3.75
C ILE A 57 5.09 -17.08 -2.87
N SER A 58 5.10 -17.31 -1.55
CA SER A 58 6.13 -16.76 -0.66
C SER A 58 7.54 -17.25 -0.94
N SER A 59 7.70 -18.44 -1.52
CA SER A 59 9.02 -18.97 -1.90
C SER A 59 9.48 -18.49 -3.28
N GLN A 60 8.59 -17.89 -4.07
CA GLN A 60 8.84 -17.51 -5.47
C GLN A 60 8.97 -16.00 -5.64
N LEU A 61 8.34 -15.21 -4.76
CA LEU A 61 8.23 -13.77 -4.90
C LEU A 61 8.78 -13.03 -3.68
N PRO A 62 9.46 -11.89 -3.87
CA PRO A 62 9.94 -11.03 -2.80
C PRO A 62 8.78 -10.19 -2.24
N ILE A 63 7.85 -10.84 -1.56
CA ILE A 63 6.61 -10.22 -1.06
C ILE A 63 6.92 -9.33 0.15
N ASP A 64 6.52 -8.06 0.05
CA ASP A 64 6.46 -7.16 1.20
C ASP A 64 5.13 -7.38 1.95
N VAL A 65 4.03 -6.95 1.34
CA VAL A 65 2.68 -7.05 1.92
C VAL A 65 1.69 -7.61 0.92
N ILE A 66 0.71 -8.36 1.42
CA ILE A 66 -0.48 -8.76 0.67
C ILE A 66 -1.69 -8.10 1.31
N THR A 67 -2.55 -7.47 0.52
CA THR A 67 -3.75 -6.78 0.99
C THR A 67 -5.00 -7.25 0.28
N THR A 68 -6.16 -7.08 0.91
CA THR A 68 -7.43 -7.11 0.17
C THR A 68 -7.50 -5.88 -0.74
N HIS A 69 -7.85 -6.08 -2.01
CA HIS A 69 -7.93 -4.97 -2.96
C HIS A 69 -9.10 -4.03 -2.64
N TYR A 70 -10.22 -4.60 -2.21
CA TYR A 70 -11.38 -3.83 -1.77
C TYR A 70 -11.48 -3.82 -0.24
N PRO A 71 -11.92 -2.68 0.34
CA PRO A 71 -12.25 -2.63 1.75
C PRO A 71 -13.47 -3.48 2.07
N ASP A 72 -13.55 -3.95 3.30
CA ASP A 72 -14.75 -4.59 3.85
C ASP A 72 -15.89 -3.56 4.08
N PRO A 73 -17.09 -3.99 4.49
CA PRO A 73 -18.21 -3.08 4.74
C PRO A 73 -17.95 -2.00 5.81
N SER A 74 -16.92 -2.17 6.65
CA SER A 74 -16.49 -1.18 7.63
C SER A 74 -15.39 -0.24 7.10
N GLY A 75 -15.04 -0.35 5.82
CA GLY A 75 -13.97 0.43 5.20
C GLY A 75 -12.57 -0.10 5.47
N GLN A 76 -12.42 -1.30 6.05
CA GLN A 76 -11.11 -1.83 6.45
C GLN A 76 -10.50 -2.71 5.36
N ILE A 77 -9.19 -2.58 5.18
CA ILE A 77 -8.38 -3.46 4.35
C ILE A 77 -7.65 -4.43 5.26
N LEU A 78 -7.62 -5.72 4.90
CA LEU A 78 -6.81 -6.68 5.62
C LEU A 78 -5.39 -6.68 5.07
N LEU A 79 -4.41 -6.59 5.97
CA LEU A 79 -3.00 -6.69 5.65
C LEU A 79 -2.48 -8.05 6.11
N ASN A 80 -1.71 -8.69 5.25
CA ASN A 80 -0.92 -9.87 5.58
C ASN A 80 0.56 -9.52 5.38
N VAL A 81 1.22 -9.22 6.50
CA VAL A 81 2.62 -8.81 6.59
C VAL A 81 3.38 -9.92 7.29
N ASP A 82 4.58 -10.22 6.79
CA ASP A 82 5.49 -11.14 7.47
C ASP A 82 6.57 -10.34 8.19
N PHE A 83 6.78 -10.63 9.47
CA PHE A 83 7.76 -9.95 10.29
C PHE A 83 8.91 -10.92 10.59
N PRO A 84 10.18 -10.47 10.51
CA PRO A 84 11.29 -11.25 11.04
C PRO A 84 11.02 -11.68 12.49
N PRO A 85 11.43 -12.88 12.94
CA PRO A 85 11.09 -13.39 14.26
C PRO A 85 11.44 -12.44 15.41
N ALA A 86 12.58 -11.75 15.32
CA ALA A 86 12.99 -10.75 16.31
C ALA A 86 12.04 -9.55 16.36
N THR A 87 11.61 -9.04 15.19
CA THR A 87 10.63 -7.96 15.08
C THR A 87 9.27 -8.39 15.62
N HIS A 88 8.82 -9.60 15.27
CA HIS A 88 7.57 -10.14 15.81
C HIS A 88 7.60 -10.25 17.33
N ALA A 89 8.69 -10.77 17.91
CA ALA A 89 8.86 -10.88 19.36
C ALA A 89 8.86 -9.50 20.05
N ALA A 90 9.54 -8.50 19.48
CA ALA A 90 9.55 -7.14 20.00
C ALA A 90 8.17 -6.48 19.97
N LEU A 91 7.43 -6.66 18.87
CA LEU A 91 6.05 -6.18 18.74
C LEU A 91 5.12 -6.87 19.73
N GLN A 92 5.26 -8.18 19.89
CA GLN A 92 4.47 -8.95 20.87
C GLN A 92 4.73 -8.47 22.29
N ALA A 93 5.99 -8.32 22.70
CA ALA A 93 6.34 -7.82 24.03
C ALA A 93 5.78 -6.41 24.30
N THR A 94 5.77 -5.56 23.27
CA THR A 94 5.22 -4.21 23.39
C THR A 94 3.70 -4.24 23.52
N ALA A 95 3.00 -5.06 22.72
CA ALA A 95 1.57 -5.25 22.83
C ALA A 95 1.16 -5.81 24.20
N ASP A 96 1.92 -6.79 24.72
CA ASP A 96 1.71 -7.38 26.04
C ASP A 96 1.90 -6.32 27.14
N SER A 97 2.93 -5.47 27.03
CA SER A 97 3.16 -4.36 27.98
C SER A 97 2.04 -3.31 27.96
N ALA A 98 1.36 -3.16 26.82
CA ALA A 98 0.20 -2.30 26.67
C ALA A 98 -1.11 -2.98 27.10
N GLY A 99 -1.08 -4.26 27.50
CA GLY A 99 -2.26 -5.04 27.87
C GLY A 99 -3.21 -5.30 26.70
N GLN A 100 -2.70 -5.31 25.46
CA GLN A 100 -3.50 -5.41 24.25
C GLN A 100 -3.10 -6.64 23.42
N PRO A 101 -4.07 -7.29 22.74
CA PRO A 101 -3.75 -8.24 21.68
C PRO A 101 -2.91 -7.57 20.58
N LEU A 102 -1.86 -8.24 20.10
CA LEU A 102 -0.93 -7.70 19.09
C LEU A 102 -1.66 -7.11 17.87
N ARG A 103 -2.72 -7.76 17.39
CA ARG A 103 -3.52 -7.27 16.26
C ARG A 103 -4.13 -5.89 16.54
N LEU A 104 -4.72 -5.69 17.72
CA LEU A 104 -5.35 -4.42 18.09
C LEU A 104 -4.29 -3.34 18.31
N TYR A 105 -3.18 -3.70 18.95
CA TYR A 105 -2.04 -2.82 19.13
C TYR A 105 -1.51 -2.30 17.79
N LEU A 106 -1.23 -3.20 16.83
CA LEU A 106 -0.76 -2.82 15.49
C LEU A 106 -1.78 -1.99 14.72
N GLN A 107 -3.07 -2.33 14.81
CA GLN A 107 -4.12 -1.55 14.17
C GLN A 107 -4.14 -0.10 14.66
N GLN A 108 -4.08 0.11 15.98
CA GLN A 108 -4.05 1.44 16.58
C GLN A 108 -2.76 2.18 16.22
N ALA A 109 -1.60 1.52 16.30
CA ALA A 109 -0.32 2.10 15.94
C ALA A 109 -0.29 2.56 14.47
N LEU A 110 -0.80 1.75 13.54
CA LEU A 110 -0.91 2.09 12.12
C LEU A 110 -1.86 3.26 11.89
N GLN A 111 -3.03 3.27 12.53
CA GLN A 111 -3.98 4.39 12.43
C GLN A 111 -3.36 5.70 12.93
N GLN A 112 -2.64 5.66 14.05
CA GLN A 112 -1.94 6.84 14.58
C GLN A 112 -0.81 7.29 13.65
N ALA A 113 -0.03 6.36 13.10
CA ALA A 113 1.03 6.69 12.16
C ALA A 113 0.48 7.33 10.88
N LEU A 114 -0.60 6.78 10.33
CA LEU A 114 -1.28 7.33 9.15
C LEU A 114 -1.84 8.73 9.44
N ALA A 115 -2.50 8.93 10.58
CA ALA A 115 -3.02 10.25 10.96
C ALA A 115 -1.89 11.29 11.06
N ARG A 116 -0.77 10.94 11.71
CA ARG A 116 0.41 11.81 11.80
C ARG A 116 0.99 12.14 10.43
N HIS A 117 1.10 11.14 9.56
CA HIS A 117 1.61 11.35 8.21
C HIS A 117 0.73 12.31 7.41
N THR A 118 -0.59 12.10 7.41
CA THR A 118 -1.54 13.00 6.72
C THR A 118 -1.45 14.43 7.27
N SER A 119 -1.35 14.61 8.58
CA SER A 119 -1.16 15.94 9.18
C SER A 119 0.17 16.57 8.75
N ALA A 120 1.26 15.80 8.74
CA ALA A 120 2.58 16.31 8.34
C ALA A 120 2.63 16.71 6.86
N GLU A 121 1.97 15.95 5.98
CA GLU A 121 1.84 16.30 4.55
C GLU A 121 1.05 17.59 4.36
N ALA A 122 -0.07 17.75 5.08
CA ALA A 122 -0.86 18.99 5.04
C ALA A 122 -0.03 20.20 5.53
N GLU A 123 0.68 20.07 6.66
CA GLU A 123 1.57 21.11 7.17
C GLU A 123 2.74 21.41 6.23
N HIS A 124 3.25 20.41 5.53
CA HIS A 124 4.30 20.60 4.53
C HIS A 124 3.77 21.42 3.35
N LEU A 125 2.60 21.06 2.83
CA LEU A 125 1.95 21.79 1.74
C LEU A 125 1.63 23.23 2.13
N ASP A 126 1.06 23.45 3.33
CA ASP A 126 0.75 24.78 3.84
C ASP A 126 2.00 25.66 3.93
N ARG A 127 3.11 25.12 4.44
CA ARG A 127 4.40 25.82 4.48
C ARG A 127 4.93 26.14 3.09
N ALA A 128 4.81 25.21 2.14
CA ALA A 128 5.23 25.44 0.76
C ALA A 128 4.40 26.57 0.10
N VAL A 129 3.08 26.57 0.30
CA VAL A 129 2.20 27.62 -0.21
C VAL A 129 2.51 28.97 0.44
N GLN A 130 2.71 29.02 1.76
CA GLN A 130 3.10 30.25 2.47
C GLN A 130 4.44 30.80 1.96
N HIS A 131 5.42 29.93 1.71
CA HIS A 131 6.70 30.34 1.16
C HIS A 131 6.55 30.96 -0.24
N LEU A 132 5.71 30.37 -1.10
CA LEU A 132 5.40 30.94 -2.41
C LEU A 132 4.72 32.31 -2.26
N LEU A 133 3.70 32.42 -1.41
CA LEU A 133 2.99 33.69 -1.16
C LEU A 133 3.85 34.78 -0.51
N ALA A 134 4.95 34.43 0.16
CA ALA A 134 5.91 35.41 0.65
C ALA A 134 6.70 36.07 -0.50
N GLY A 135 6.91 35.34 -1.61
CA GLY A 135 7.63 35.81 -2.79
C GLY A 135 6.76 36.20 -3.98
N THR A 136 5.44 35.98 -3.91
CA THR A 136 4.49 36.32 -4.99
C THR A 136 3.13 36.72 -4.45
N THR A 137 2.31 37.41 -5.24
CA THR A 137 0.93 37.70 -4.86
C THR A 137 0.00 36.55 -5.25
N ALA A 138 -1.10 36.37 -4.51
CA ALA A 138 -2.07 35.30 -4.78
C ALA A 138 -2.54 35.23 -6.25
N PRO A 139 -2.85 36.35 -6.95
CA PRO A 139 -3.22 36.31 -8.37
C PRO A 139 -2.12 35.74 -9.28
N HIS A 140 -0.85 36.06 -9.00
CA HIS A 140 0.28 35.55 -9.80
C HIS A 140 0.54 34.07 -9.54
N LEU A 141 0.40 33.63 -8.28
CA LEU A 141 0.46 32.20 -7.93
C LEU A 141 -0.63 31.41 -8.64
N LEU A 142 -1.89 31.86 -8.59
CA LEU A 142 -3.01 31.22 -9.27
C LEU A 142 -2.82 31.16 -10.78
N THR A 143 -2.29 32.23 -11.38
CA THR A 143 -1.98 32.26 -12.81
C THR A 143 -0.86 31.26 -13.17
N ALA A 144 0.16 31.12 -12.31
CA ALA A 144 1.24 30.14 -12.51
C ALA A 144 0.73 28.70 -12.39
N ILE A 145 -0.10 28.41 -11.38
CA ILE A 145 -0.75 27.10 -11.21
C ILE A 145 -1.62 26.77 -12.42
N GLY A 146 -2.45 27.73 -12.88
CA GLY A 146 -3.29 27.55 -14.06
C GLY A 146 -2.48 27.15 -15.29
N ARG A 147 -1.35 27.82 -15.55
CA ARG A 147 -0.43 27.46 -16.65
C ARG A 147 0.19 26.08 -16.45
N ALA A 148 0.67 25.75 -15.25
CA ALA A 148 1.29 24.46 -14.96
C ALA A 148 0.31 23.29 -15.18
N LEU A 149 -0.93 23.42 -14.72
CA LEU A 149 -1.97 22.41 -14.89
C LEU A 149 -2.34 22.20 -16.37
N THR A 150 -2.37 23.27 -17.18
CA THR A 150 -2.60 23.16 -18.64
C THR A 150 -1.44 22.49 -19.38
N HIS A 151 -0.20 22.58 -18.88
CA HIS A 151 0.94 21.89 -19.48
C HIS A 151 1.01 20.40 -19.06
N ALA A 152 0.67 20.08 -17.82
CA ALA A 152 0.70 18.70 -17.31
C ALA A 152 -0.37 17.80 -17.94
N THR A 153 -1.51 18.37 -18.34
CA THR A 153 -2.59 17.64 -19.03
C THR A 153 -2.37 17.49 -20.54
N GLY A 154 -1.31 18.07 -21.09
CA GLY A 154 -1.02 18.11 -22.53
C GLY A 154 -0.09 17.04 -23.07
N ALA A 155 0.39 16.07 -22.27
CA ALA A 155 1.37 15.08 -22.72
C ALA A 155 1.02 13.65 -22.30
N ALA A 156 0.17 13.01 -23.10
CA ALA A 156 0.32 11.61 -23.47
C ALA A 156 -0.08 11.45 -24.94
N PRO A 157 0.84 11.66 -25.91
CA PRO A 157 0.66 11.08 -27.23
C PRO A 157 0.79 9.55 -27.11
N CYS A 158 -0.20 8.85 -27.69
CA CYS A 158 -0.30 7.40 -27.79
C CYS A 158 0.96 6.75 -28.39
#